data_AF-A0A0G1QWC8-F1
#
_entry.id   AF-A0A0G1QWC8-F1
#
_cell.length_a   1.000
_cell.length_b   1.000
_cell.length_c   1.000
_cell.angle_alpha   90.00
_cell.angle_beta   90.00
_cell.angle_gamma   90.00
#
_symmetry.space_group_name_H-M   'P 1'
#
loop_
_entity.id
_entity.type
_entity.pdbx_description
1 polymer ?
#
loop_
_entity_poly.entity_id
_entity_poly.type
_entity_poly.pdbx_seq_one_letter_code
_entity_poly.pdbx_strand_id
1 'polypeptide(L)'
;MVEKLTPEISDFSSDAKDRHKQSNFEYLYEQAKKTGDERMEVLAYMEAAKERLYRYFDITDLSTIEAVRLRIIVEESLTKEKRDLKAAKNQEIDISSVIDTEVEAAARWLAELYGILPQDVPYVYILTDHTDGNNEYKFEIAHHQAAEKKKKELEKIGHHVFLGSEIPKDFKEYLRRIREQSHKP
;
A
#
# COMPACT_ATOMS: atom_id res chain seq x y z
N MET A 1 29.55 3.33 -22.67
CA MET A 1 28.76 4.55 -22.93
C MET A 1 28.05 4.85 -21.62
N VAL A 2 28.50 5.87 -20.90
CA VAL A 2 28.01 6.19 -19.54
C VAL A 2 26.75 7.05 -19.73
N GLU A 3 25.59 6.51 -19.38
CA GLU A 3 24.34 7.28 -19.43
C GLU A 3 24.42 8.45 -18.45
N LYS A 4 24.08 9.64 -18.97
CA LYS A 4 24.24 10.92 -18.28
C LYS A 4 23.33 10.99 -17.05
N LEU A 5 23.96 11.21 -15.90
CA LEU A 5 23.32 11.59 -14.65
C LEU A 5 22.90 13.06 -14.75
N THR A 6 21.60 13.32 -14.79
CA THR A 6 21.05 14.64 -14.44
C THR A 6 20.41 14.53 -13.06
N PRO A 7 20.93 15.24 -12.04
CA PRO A 7 20.31 15.29 -10.72
C PRO A 7 19.09 16.21 -10.80
N GLU A 8 17.88 15.65 -10.63
CA GLU A 8 16.72 16.47 -10.29
C GLU A 8 16.78 16.76 -8.79
N ILE A 9 17.23 17.96 -8.44
CA ILE A 9 17.10 18.51 -7.10
C ILE A 9 15.62 18.88 -6.94
N SER A 10 14.86 18.06 -6.23
CA SER A 10 13.49 18.43 -5.86
C SER A 10 13.53 19.23 -4.54
N ASP A 11 13.28 20.52 -4.61
CA ASP A 11 12.94 21.36 -3.46
C ASP A 11 11.56 20.94 -2.93
N PHE A 12 11.52 19.86 -2.14
CA PHE A 12 10.37 19.59 -1.30
C PHE A 12 10.62 20.22 0.07
N SER A 13 10.08 21.44 0.18
CA SER A 13 9.67 22.06 1.43
C SER A 13 9.15 20.99 2.39
N SER A 14 9.81 20.92 3.53
CA SER A 14 9.48 20.10 4.67
C SER A 14 8.05 20.38 5.15
N ASP A 15 7.07 19.69 4.58
CA ASP A 15 5.76 19.44 5.22
C ASP A 15 5.89 18.32 6.27
N ALA A 16 7.02 18.31 6.99
CA ALA A 16 7.25 17.60 8.25
C ALA A 16 6.42 18.21 9.40
N LYS A 17 5.15 18.53 9.10
CA LYS A 17 4.08 18.78 10.06
C LYS A 17 2.97 17.76 9.86
N ASP A 18 3.34 16.49 9.70
CA ASP A 18 2.44 15.38 9.98
C ASP A 18 2.23 15.31 11.49
N ARG A 19 1.28 16.13 11.91
CA ARG A 19 0.58 16.03 13.18
C ARG A 19 0.23 14.56 13.41
N HIS A 20 0.45 14.07 14.63
CA HIS A 20 -0.20 12.89 15.21
C HIS A 20 -1.73 12.94 15.02
N LYS A 21 -2.23 12.69 13.81
CA LYS A 21 -3.55 12.13 13.59
C LYS A 21 -3.37 10.66 13.83
N GLN A 22 -3.76 10.22 15.03
CA GLN A 22 -4.15 8.84 15.23
C GLN A 22 -5.02 8.45 14.03
N SER A 23 -4.62 7.45 13.24
CA SER A 23 -5.37 7.13 12.02
C SER A 23 -6.83 6.87 12.42
N ASN A 24 -7.79 7.29 11.59
CA ASN A 24 -9.21 7.04 11.88
C ASN A 24 -9.46 5.55 12.15
N PHE A 25 -8.68 4.67 11.51
CA PHE A 25 -8.62 3.24 11.81
C PHE A 25 -8.34 2.96 13.28
N GLU A 26 -7.22 3.44 13.84
CA GLU A 26 -6.78 3.08 15.19
C GLU A 26 -7.80 3.52 16.26
N TYR A 27 -8.38 4.71 16.08
CA TYR A 27 -9.47 5.17 16.94
C TYR A 27 -10.70 4.25 16.86
N LEU A 28 -11.20 3.96 15.65
CA LEU A 28 -12.40 3.14 15.45
C LEU A 28 -12.19 1.69 15.91
N TYR A 29 -11.01 1.14 15.65
CA TYR A 29 -10.63 -0.22 16.03
C TYR A 29 -10.57 -0.40 17.55
N GLU A 30 -9.97 0.55 18.26
CA GLU A 30 -9.96 0.53 19.73
C GLU A 30 -11.35 0.69 20.34
N GLN A 31 -12.23 1.49 19.72
CA GLN A 31 -13.64 1.58 20.15
C GLN A 31 -14.40 0.27 19.87
N ALA A 32 -14.17 -0.36 18.71
CA ALA A 32 -14.77 -1.64 18.38
C ALA A 32 -14.36 -2.73 19.38
N LYS A 33 -13.08 -2.80 19.75
CA LYS A 33 -12.59 -3.73 20.80
C LYS A 33 -13.24 -3.50 22.16
N LYS A 34 -13.41 -2.24 22.56
CA LYS A 34 -14.03 -1.89 23.85
C LYS A 34 -15.51 -2.24 23.91
N THR A 35 -16.23 -2.12 22.80
CA THR A 35 -17.68 -2.26 22.73
C THR A 35 -18.13 -3.65 22.25
N GLY A 36 -17.28 -4.38 21.54
CA GLY A 36 -17.65 -5.60 20.82
C GLY A 36 -18.56 -5.35 19.61
N ASP A 37 -18.65 -4.10 19.11
CA ASP A 37 -19.49 -3.76 17.97
C ASP A 37 -18.80 -4.13 16.65
N GLU A 38 -19.24 -5.25 16.06
CA GLU A 38 -18.78 -5.74 14.76
C GLU A 38 -18.95 -4.71 13.64
N ARG A 39 -19.96 -3.83 13.72
CA ARG A 39 -20.16 -2.78 12.70
C ARG A 39 -19.06 -1.73 12.78
N MET A 40 -18.62 -1.36 13.98
CA MET A 40 -17.50 -0.44 14.14
C MET A 40 -16.18 -1.08 13.71
N GLU A 41 -16.00 -2.39 13.92
CA GLU A 41 -14.82 -3.10 13.44
C GLU A 41 -14.75 -3.07 11.91
N VAL A 42 -15.86 -3.36 11.22
CA VAL A 42 -15.96 -3.24 9.76
C VAL A 42 -15.67 -1.81 9.29
N LEU A 43 -16.18 -0.79 9.99
CA LEU A 43 -15.90 0.61 9.66
C LEU A 43 -14.42 0.96 9.84
N ALA A 44 -13.75 0.43 10.86
CA ALA A 44 -12.32 0.62 11.03
C ALA A 44 -11.56 0.05 9.83
N TYR A 45 -11.77 -1.23 9.51
CA TYR A 45 -11.08 -1.87 8.38
C TYR A 45 -11.44 -1.26 7.02
N MET A 46 -12.65 -0.69 6.88
CA MET A 46 -13.01 0.14 5.72
C MET A 46 -12.10 1.36 5.58
N GLU A 47 -11.81 2.08 6.68
CA GLU A 47 -10.90 3.22 6.65
C GLU A 47 -9.45 2.79 6.35
N ALA A 48 -8.99 1.67 6.91
CA ALA A 48 -7.67 1.12 6.60
C ALA A 48 -7.54 0.70 5.12
N ALA A 49 -8.56 0.06 4.56
CA ALA A 49 -8.56 -0.32 3.15
C ALA A 49 -8.57 0.90 2.22
N LYS A 50 -9.34 1.95 2.54
CA LYS A 50 -9.29 3.24 1.81
C LYS A 50 -7.93 3.90 1.91
N GLU A 51 -7.34 3.92 3.09
CA GLU A 51 -5.99 4.46 3.29
C GLU A 51 -4.96 3.69 2.46
N ARG A 52 -5.11 2.37 2.33
CA ARG A 52 -4.27 1.56 1.44
C ARG A 52 -4.48 1.89 -0.04
N LEU A 53 -5.74 2.02 -0.48
CA LEU A 53 -6.07 2.45 -1.85
C LEU A 53 -5.49 3.84 -2.16
N TYR A 54 -5.55 4.77 -1.21
CA TYR A 54 -4.93 6.08 -1.34
C TYR A 54 -3.40 6.00 -1.42
N ARG A 55 -2.74 5.41 -0.41
CA ARG A 55 -1.26 5.40 -0.30
C ARG A 55 -0.59 4.74 -1.51
N TYR A 56 -1.14 3.63 -2.00
CA TYR A 56 -0.52 2.86 -3.07
C TYR A 56 -1.04 3.24 -4.46
N PHE A 57 -2.33 3.54 -4.60
CA PHE A 57 -2.97 3.70 -5.90
C PHE A 57 -3.47 5.12 -6.19
N ASP A 58 -3.28 6.06 -5.26
CA ASP A 58 -3.73 7.46 -5.36
C ASP A 58 -5.26 7.58 -5.57
N ILE A 59 -6.01 6.62 -5.03
CA ILE A 59 -7.48 6.65 -5.03
C ILE A 59 -7.93 7.48 -3.83
N THR A 60 -8.32 8.73 -4.08
CA THR A 60 -8.76 9.68 -3.05
C THR A 60 -10.24 9.62 -2.73
N ASP A 61 -11.04 9.06 -3.64
CA ASP A 61 -12.50 9.05 -3.57
C ASP A 61 -13.05 7.71 -4.07
N LEU A 62 -14.23 7.35 -3.58
CA LEU A 62 -14.98 6.19 -4.03
C LEU A 62 -16.40 6.63 -4.39
N SER A 63 -16.87 6.23 -5.57
CA SER A 63 -18.28 6.28 -5.93
C SER A 63 -19.11 5.43 -4.96
N THR A 64 -20.44 5.62 -4.98
CA THR A 64 -21.34 4.83 -4.12
C THR A 64 -21.21 3.33 -4.39
N ILE A 65 -21.07 2.92 -5.64
CA ILE A 65 -20.93 1.50 -6.02
C ILE A 65 -19.59 0.95 -5.52
N GLU A 66 -18.50 1.68 -5.73
CA GLU A 66 -17.17 1.30 -5.25
C GLU A 66 -17.11 1.17 -3.73
N ALA A 67 -17.72 2.12 -3.00
CA ALA A 67 -17.76 2.13 -1.54
C ALA A 67 -18.59 0.97 -0.98
N VAL A 68 -19.75 0.69 -1.58
CA VAL A 68 -20.57 -0.47 -1.21
C VAL A 68 -19.82 -1.77 -1.47
N ARG A 69 -19.13 -1.89 -2.62
CA ARG A 69 -18.37 -3.10 -2.94
C ARG A 69 -17.20 -3.29 -1.98
N LEU A 70 -16.45 -2.22 -1.68
CA LEU A 70 -15.36 -2.27 -0.70
C LEU A 70 -15.86 -2.77 0.65
N ARG A 71 -17.02 -2.31 1.11
CA ARG A 71 -17.60 -2.75 2.39
C ARG A 71 -17.88 -4.25 2.41
N ILE A 72 -18.51 -4.78 1.35
CA ILE A 72 -18.80 -6.22 1.23
C ILE A 72 -17.49 -7.02 1.29
N ILE A 73 -16.48 -6.59 0.53
CA ILE A 73 -15.18 -7.25 0.50
C ILE A 73 -14.52 -7.22 1.88
N VAL A 74 -14.56 -6.08 2.59
CA VAL A 74 -14.00 -5.97 3.95
C VAL A 74 -14.68 -6.94 4.92
N GLU A 75 -16.02 -7.05 4.87
CA GLU A 75 -16.77 -7.98 5.73
C GLU A 75 -16.35 -9.45 5.46
N GLU A 76 -16.20 -9.82 4.19
CA GLU A 76 -15.73 -11.15 3.79
C GLU A 76 -14.27 -11.42 4.18
N SER A 77 -13.38 -10.46 3.92
CA SER A 77 -11.94 -10.54 4.24
C SER A 77 -11.70 -10.62 5.75
N LEU A 78 -12.43 -9.84 6.54
CA LEU A 78 -12.35 -9.90 8.01
C LEU A 78 -12.81 -11.26 8.55
N THR A 79 -13.87 -11.82 7.97
CA THR A 79 -14.35 -13.17 8.34
C THR A 79 -13.29 -14.22 8.04
N LYS A 80 -12.63 -14.11 6.88
CA LYS A 80 -11.54 -14.99 6.47
C LYS A 80 -10.32 -14.83 7.37
N GLU A 81 -9.84 -13.61 7.62
CA GLU A 81 -8.69 -13.34 8.48
C GLU A 81 -8.91 -13.93 9.89
N LYS A 82 -10.08 -13.69 10.50
CA LYS A 82 -10.42 -14.27 11.82
C LYS A 82 -10.36 -15.80 11.83
N ARG A 83 -10.84 -16.44 10.76
CA ARG A 83 -10.78 -17.90 10.61
C ARG A 83 -9.33 -18.38 10.46
N ASP A 84 -8.57 -17.71 9.62
CA ASP A 84 -7.19 -18.09 9.29
C ASP A 84 -6.26 -17.83 10.50
N LEU A 85 -6.44 -16.74 11.26
CA LEU A 85 -5.78 -16.51 12.55
C LEU A 85 -6.06 -17.62 13.57
N LYS A 86 -7.31 -18.10 13.62
CA LYS A 86 -7.68 -19.23 14.50
C LYS A 86 -6.98 -20.52 14.06
N ALA A 87 -6.93 -20.79 12.76
CA ALA A 87 -6.21 -21.94 12.20
C ALA A 87 -4.69 -21.84 12.47
N ALA A 88 -4.10 -20.65 12.34
CA ALA A 88 -2.70 -20.40 12.65
C ALA A 88 -2.40 -20.62 14.13
N LYS A 89 -3.28 -20.16 15.03
CA LYS A 89 -3.18 -20.44 16.48
C LYS A 89 -3.24 -21.93 16.79
N ASN A 90 -4.01 -22.69 16.02
CA ASN A 90 -4.08 -24.15 16.09
C ASN A 90 -2.91 -24.86 15.37
N GLN A 91 -1.97 -24.12 14.78
CA GLN A 91 -0.84 -24.64 13.99
C GLN A 91 -1.27 -25.43 12.74
N GLU A 92 -2.47 -25.19 12.23
CA GLU A 92 -2.99 -25.80 10.99
C GLU A 92 -2.44 -25.11 9.75
N ILE A 93 -2.09 -23.82 9.88
CA ILE A 93 -1.42 -23.01 8.85
C ILE A 93 -0.31 -22.18 9.49
N ASP A 94 0.61 -21.68 8.67
CA ASP A 94 1.64 -20.73 9.11
C ASP A 94 1.02 -19.34 9.32
N ILE A 95 1.33 -18.67 10.42
CA ILE A 95 0.85 -17.30 10.69
C ILE A 95 1.27 -16.31 9.60
N SER A 96 2.42 -16.52 8.96
CA SER A 96 2.90 -15.69 7.84
C SER A 96 2.07 -15.83 6.56
N SER A 97 1.20 -16.85 6.50
CA SER A 97 0.25 -17.03 5.39
C SER A 97 -1.07 -16.30 5.59
N VAL A 98 -1.32 -15.76 6.79
CA VAL A 98 -2.50 -14.94 7.05
C VAL A 98 -2.32 -13.58 6.38
N ILE A 99 -3.34 -13.15 5.63
CA ILE A 99 -3.34 -11.86 4.94
C ILE A 99 -4.25 -10.92 5.71
N ASP A 100 -3.72 -9.75 6.05
CA ASP A 100 -4.49 -8.72 6.76
C ASP A 100 -5.64 -8.18 5.89
N THR A 101 -6.78 -7.90 6.53
CA THR A 101 -8.03 -7.51 5.86
C THR A 101 -7.86 -6.31 4.93
N GLU A 102 -7.16 -5.25 5.34
CA GLU A 102 -6.97 -4.06 4.50
C GLU A 102 -6.14 -4.33 3.26
N VAL A 103 -5.23 -5.31 3.33
CA VAL A 103 -4.40 -5.74 2.21
C VAL A 103 -5.23 -6.54 1.22
N GLU A 104 -5.93 -7.56 1.72
CA GLU A 104 -6.77 -8.41 0.88
C GLU A 104 -7.93 -7.62 0.28
N ALA A 105 -8.56 -6.72 1.04
CA ALA A 105 -9.71 -5.96 0.58
C ALA A 105 -9.34 -4.99 -0.55
N ALA A 106 -8.23 -4.26 -0.44
CA ALA A 106 -7.77 -3.37 -1.52
C ALA A 106 -7.42 -4.15 -2.80
N ALA A 107 -6.75 -5.30 -2.65
CA ALA A 107 -6.40 -6.18 -3.77
C ALA A 107 -7.63 -6.75 -4.47
N ARG A 108 -8.58 -7.30 -3.69
CA ARG A 108 -9.85 -7.83 -4.21
C ARG A 108 -10.70 -6.74 -4.86
N TRP A 109 -10.72 -5.53 -4.29
CA TRP A 109 -11.46 -4.42 -4.87
C TRP A 109 -10.97 -4.07 -6.29
N LEU A 110 -9.65 -4.02 -6.51
CA LEU A 110 -9.06 -3.82 -7.83
C LEU A 110 -9.39 -4.97 -8.79
N ALA A 111 -9.31 -6.21 -8.32
CA ALA A 111 -9.59 -7.38 -9.13
C ALA A 111 -11.07 -7.47 -9.54
N GLU A 112 -11.98 -7.26 -8.59
CA GLU A 112 -13.41 -7.45 -8.80
C GLU A 112 -14.06 -6.32 -9.62
N LEU A 113 -13.59 -5.08 -9.47
CA LEU A 113 -14.16 -3.94 -10.19
C LEU A 113 -13.45 -3.64 -11.51
N TYR A 114 -12.15 -3.91 -11.60
CA TYR A 114 -11.31 -3.48 -12.73
C TYR A 114 -10.52 -4.62 -13.38
N GLY A 115 -10.65 -5.85 -12.88
CA GLY A 115 -9.92 -7.00 -13.43
C GLY A 115 -8.41 -6.96 -13.22
N ILE A 116 -7.92 -6.13 -12.29
CA ILE A 116 -6.50 -5.98 -11.99
C ILE A 116 -6.14 -6.93 -10.85
N LEU A 117 -5.39 -7.99 -11.16
CA LEU A 117 -4.93 -8.94 -10.15
C LEU A 117 -3.66 -8.43 -9.45
N PRO A 118 -3.33 -8.90 -8.24
CA PRO A 118 -2.14 -8.45 -7.51
C PRO A 118 -0.83 -8.57 -8.30
N GLN A 119 -0.70 -9.61 -9.13
CA GLN A 119 0.46 -9.83 -9.98
C GLN A 119 0.54 -8.89 -11.19
N ASP A 120 -0.56 -8.23 -11.54
CA ASP A 120 -0.63 -7.27 -12.66
C ASP A 120 -0.20 -5.86 -12.23
N VAL A 121 -0.10 -5.61 -10.92
CA VAL A 121 0.33 -4.33 -10.38
C VAL A 121 1.86 -4.20 -10.55
N PRO A 122 2.34 -3.26 -11.37
CA PRO A 122 3.77 -3.05 -11.53
C PRO A 122 4.34 -2.37 -10.29
N TYR A 123 5.56 -2.74 -9.94
CA TYR A 123 6.34 -2.10 -8.90
C TYR A 123 7.66 -1.63 -9.48
N VAL A 124 8.07 -0.43 -9.11
CA VAL A 124 9.45 0.03 -9.24
C VAL A 124 10.09 0.00 -7.86
N TYR A 125 11.35 -0.41 -7.82
CA TYR A 125 12.12 -0.44 -6.60
C TYR A 125 12.89 0.84 -6.47
N ILE A 126 12.75 1.50 -5.31
CA ILE A 126 13.39 2.78 -5.01
C ILE A 126 14.46 2.53 -3.97
N LEU A 127 15.72 2.79 -4.32
CA LEU A 127 16.79 2.89 -3.34
C LEU A 127 16.88 4.34 -2.87
N THR A 128 16.74 4.57 -1.57
CA THR A 128 16.91 5.88 -0.92
C THR A 128 18.18 5.85 -0.08
N ASP A 129 19.15 6.70 -0.41
CA ASP A 129 20.41 6.84 0.34
C ASP A 129 20.32 7.98 1.35
N HIS A 130 20.68 7.72 2.61
CA HIS A 130 20.64 8.68 3.72
C HIS A 130 22.03 9.02 4.29
N THR A 131 23.13 8.62 3.64
CA THR A 131 24.49 8.79 4.17
C THR A 131 24.85 10.25 4.49
N ASP A 132 24.42 11.20 3.67
CA ASP A 132 24.81 12.62 3.81
C ASP A 132 23.80 13.44 4.63
N GLY A 133 22.81 12.79 5.26
CA GLY A 133 21.83 13.42 6.16
C GLY A 133 20.82 14.38 5.53
N ASN A 134 21.09 14.93 4.34
CA ASN A 134 20.26 15.94 3.67
C ASN A 134 19.95 15.67 2.19
N ASN A 135 20.67 14.75 1.52
CA ASN A 135 20.43 14.43 0.12
C ASN A 135 19.82 13.04 0.01
N GLU A 136 18.55 12.96 -0.35
CA GLU A 136 17.91 11.70 -0.75
C GLU A 136 18.15 11.45 -2.23
N TYR A 137 18.98 10.45 -2.55
CA TYR A 137 19.13 9.97 -3.92
C TYR A 137 18.17 8.80 -4.13
N LYS A 138 17.24 8.94 -5.08
CA LYS A 138 16.30 7.89 -5.47
C LYS A 138 16.74 7.23 -6.78
N PHE A 139 16.90 5.92 -6.75
CA PHE A 139 17.19 5.13 -7.95
C PHE A 139 16.00 4.21 -8.26
N GLU A 140 15.38 4.42 -9.42
CA GLU A 140 14.32 3.54 -9.92
C GLU A 140 14.94 2.31 -10.58
N ILE A 141 14.58 1.12 -10.08
CA ILE A 141 15.07 -0.15 -10.58
C ILE A 141 13.86 -1.06 -10.85
N ALA A 142 13.75 -1.59 -12.07
CA ALA A 142 12.60 -2.39 -12.49
C ALA A 142 12.56 -3.81 -11.86
N HIS A 143 13.69 -4.33 -11.38
CA HIS A 143 13.80 -5.70 -10.89
C HIS A 143 14.32 -5.77 -9.46
N HIS A 144 13.58 -6.48 -8.59
CA HIS A 144 13.91 -6.65 -7.17
C HIS A 144 15.34 -7.13 -6.95
N GLN A 145 15.75 -8.17 -7.68
CA GLN A 145 17.08 -8.76 -7.55
C GLN A 145 18.20 -7.76 -7.92
N ALA A 146 17.96 -6.91 -8.91
CA ALA A 146 18.91 -5.86 -9.29
C ALA A 146 18.97 -4.77 -8.20
N ALA A 147 17.84 -4.40 -7.62
CA ALA A 147 17.76 -3.42 -6.54
C ALA A 147 18.48 -3.92 -5.27
N GLU A 148 18.24 -5.17 -4.88
CA GLU A 148 18.93 -5.85 -3.78
C GLU A 148 20.44 -5.94 -3.99
N LYS A 149 20.87 -6.31 -5.21
CA LYS A 149 22.30 -6.35 -5.54
C LYS A 149 22.92 -4.96 -5.40
N LYS A 150 22.26 -3.93 -5.94
CA LYS A 150 22.74 -2.55 -5.89
C LYS A 150 22.78 -2.00 -4.46
N LYS A 151 21.77 -2.30 -3.63
CA LYS A 151 21.76 -1.99 -2.20
C LYS A 151 23.01 -2.53 -1.51
N LYS A 152 23.28 -3.83 -1.69
CA LYS A 152 24.46 -4.50 -1.12
C LYS A 152 25.79 -3.93 -1.61
N GLU A 153 25.85 -3.49 -2.87
CA GLU A 153 27.04 -2.81 -3.41
C GLU A 153 27.28 -1.46 -2.72
N LEU A 154 26.22 -0.66 -2.52
CA LEU A 154 26.28 0.65 -1.85
C LEU A 154 26.58 0.51 -0.36
N GLU A 155 25.96 -0.45 0.34
CA GLU A 155 26.24 -0.71 1.76
C GLU A 155 27.71 -1.10 1.99
N LYS A 156 28.32 -1.87 1.08
CA LYS A 156 29.73 -2.26 1.17
C LYS A 156 30.70 -1.08 1.09
N ILE A 157 30.33 -0.01 0.40
CA ILE A 157 31.14 1.21 0.30
C ILE A 157 30.76 2.26 1.37
N GLY A 158 29.97 1.86 2.37
CA GLY A 158 29.64 2.68 3.54
C GLY A 158 28.34 3.49 3.43
N HIS A 159 27.51 3.23 2.42
CA HIS A 159 26.24 3.94 2.29
C HIS A 159 25.12 3.35 3.17
N HIS A 160 24.24 4.21 3.68
CA HIS A 160 23.06 3.84 4.45
C HIS A 160 21.82 3.90 3.56
N VAL A 161 21.57 2.82 2.83
CA VAL A 161 20.53 2.77 1.80
C VAL A 161 19.32 1.96 2.25
N PHE A 162 18.13 2.53 2.08
CA PHE A 162 16.85 1.86 2.25
C PHE A 162 16.29 1.43 0.89
N LEU A 163 15.70 0.23 0.83
CA LEU A 163 15.01 -0.27 -0.36
C LEU A 163 13.50 -0.22 -0.12
N GLY A 164 12.82 0.64 -0.87
CA GLY A 164 11.37 0.70 -0.95
C GLY A 164 10.84 0.18 -2.28
N SER A 165 9.53 0.07 -2.37
CA SER A 165 8.82 -0.12 -3.63
C SER A 165 7.72 0.92 -3.78
N GLU A 166 7.51 1.37 -5.01
CA GLU A 166 6.46 2.30 -5.37
C GLU A 166 5.70 1.78 -6.59
N ILE A 167 4.42 2.13 -6.68
CA ILE A 167 3.62 1.89 -7.88
C ILE A 167 3.89 3.05 -8.86
N PRO A 168 4.31 2.76 -10.10
CA PRO A 168 4.59 3.77 -11.12
C PRO A 168 3.43 4.75 -11.38
N LYS A 169 3.77 6.01 -11.67
CA LYS A 169 2.79 7.08 -11.93
C LYS A 169 1.90 6.80 -13.14
N ASP A 170 2.44 6.18 -14.17
CA ASP A 170 1.71 5.78 -15.38
C ASP A 170 0.66 4.71 -15.09
N PHE A 171 0.93 3.76 -14.19
CA PHE A 171 -0.06 2.79 -13.73
C PHE A 171 -1.17 3.44 -12.91
N LYS A 172 -0.84 4.38 -12.01
CA LYS A 172 -1.84 5.16 -11.27
C LYS A 172 -2.76 5.95 -12.21
N GLU A 173 -2.17 6.59 -13.22
CA GLU A 173 -2.90 7.30 -14.26
C GLU A 173 -3.77 6.37 -15.13
N TYR A 174 -3.27 5.18 -15.46
CA TYR A 174 -4.06 4.13 -16.12
C TYR A 174 -5.28 3.73 -15.28
N LEU A 175 -5.07 3.47 -13.99
CA LEU A 175 -6.14 3.13 -13.05
C LEU A 175 -7.17 4.24 -12.94
N ARG A 176 -6.75 5.52 -12.85
CA ARG A 176 -7.65 6.67 -12.87
C ARG A 176 -8.55 6.67 -14.11
N ARG A 177 -7.97 6.45 -15.30
CA ARG A 177 -8.71 6.47 -16.58
C ARG A 177 -9.74 5.35 -16.68
N ILE A 178 -9.41 4.13 -16.25
CA ILE A 178 -10.37 3.02 -16.31
C ILE A 178 -11.52 3.23 -15.30
N ARG A 179 -11.23 3.78 -14.12
CA ARG A 179 -12.26 4.18 -13.14
C ARG A 179 -13.22 5.21 -13.72
N GLU A 180 -12.70 6.24 -14.36
CA GLU A 180 -13.52 7.27 -15.02
C GLU A 180 -14.39 6.71 -16.13
N GLN A 181 -13.89 5.73 -16.90
CA GLN A 181 -14.67 5.07 -17.95
C GLN A 181 -15.78 4.20 -17.37
N SER A 182 -15.50 3.46 -16.28
CA SER A 182 -16.50 2.60 -15.62
C SER A 182 -17.63 3.39 -14.94
N HIS A 183 -17.41 4.66 -14.61
CA HIS A 183 -18.43 5.53 -14.01
C HIS A 183 -19.16 6.42 -15.04
N LYS A 184 -18.91 6.25 -16.35
CA LYS A 184 -19.70 6.94 -17.37
C LYS A 184 -21.13 6.39 -17.38
N PRO A 185 -22.14 7.27 -17.41
CA PRO A 185 -23.55 6.88 -17.47
C PRO A 185 -23.92 6.17 -18.78
#